data_AF-F8PGJ7-F1
#
_entry.id   AF-F8PGJ7-F1
#
_cell.length_a   1.000
_cell.length_b   1.000
_cell.length_c   1.000
_cell.angle_alpha   90.00
_cell.angle_beta   90.00
_cell.angle_gamma   90.00
#
_symmetry.space_group_name_H-M   'P 1'
#
loop_
_entity.id
_entity.type
_entity.pdbx_description
1 polymer ?
#
loop_
_entity_poly.entity_id
_entity_poly.type
_entity_poly.pdbx_seq_one_letter_code
_entity_poly.pdbx_strand_id
1 'polypeptide(L)'
;MRRAQSARHHARRSLALGTDDLGVLREADESPEDGLRRQLLEKSRENDKLQATILSLQAQLSERPPIEHIQELEKEYKDLELLLQGTQRENERCMSELERGRNREKMLEQALAKVAGENWQSSLDIAPTSSAIAARAVRRSTLLPRSTAPPNGSSNGSDTSAQPSSQASHESTMAYMDQIRMLILGMEKQIQTREETLTKTIERAEGEKTKYENIRKEVLAEGL
;
A
#
# COMPACT_ATOMS: atom_id res chain seq x y z
N MET A 1 -16.51 -9.77 -26.70
CA MET A 1 -17.70 -9.98 -27.56
C MET A 1 -18.57 -11.09 -26.99
N ARG A 2 -19.76 -10.80 -26.46
CA ARG A 2 -20.77 -11.82 -26.11
C ARG A 2 -22.11 -11.38 -26.69
N ARG A 3 -22.63 -12.15 -27.65
CA ARG A 3 -23.97 -12.01 -28.23
C ARG A 3 -24.99 -12.56 -27.23
N ALA A 4 -25.85 -11.70 -26.69
CA ALA A 4 -27.05 -12.13 -25.99
C ALA A 4 -28.17 -12.33 -27.03
N GLN A 5 -28.67 -13.55 -27.15
CA GLN A 5 -29.85 -13.86 -27.96
C GLN A 5 -31.11 -13.59 -27.11
N SER A 6 -31.93 -12.62 -27.51
CA SER A 6 -33.23 -12.36 -26.91
C SER A 6 -34.29 -13.13 -27.69
N ALA A 7 -34.80 -14.21 -27.11
CA ALA A 7 -35.94 -14.95 -27.65
C ALA A 7 -37.23 -14.17 -27.34
N ARG A 8 -37.75 -13.41 -28.31
CA ARG A 8 -39.07 -12.79 -28.24
C ARG A 8 -40.12 -13.79 -28.68
N HIS A 9 -40.73 -14.51 -27.74
CA HIS A 9 -42.01 -15.18 -27.97
C HIS A 9 -43.15 -14.21 -27.68
N HIS A 10 -43.64 -13.52 -28.72
CA HIS A 10 -44.97 -12.93 -28.68
C HIS A 10 -45.98 -14.04 -29.03
N ALA A 11 -46.57 -14.65 -28.01
CA ALA A 11 -47.79 -15.42 -28.19
C ALA A 11 -48.90 -14.45 -28.62
N ARG A 12 -49.20 -14.46 -29.92
CA ARG A 12 -50.34 -13.75 -30.51
C ARG A 12 -51.60 -14.41 -29.97
N ARG A 13 -52.21 -13.83 -28.93
CA ARG A 13 -53.48 -14.29 -28.37
C ARG A 13 -54.57 -13.95 -29.38
N SER A 14 -54.93 -14.93 -30.22
CA SER A 14 -56.04 -14.85 -31.15
C SER A 14 -57.33 -14.60 -30.37
N LEU A 15 -57.86 -13.38 -30.44
CA LEU A 15 -59.23 -13.05 -30.08
C LEU A 15 -60.14 -13.72 -31.12
N ALA A 16 -60.54 -14.95 -30.86
CA ALA A 16 -61.68 -15.55 -31.53
C ALA A 16 -62.94 -14.88 -30.96
N LEU A 17 -63.35 -13.79 -31.61
CA LEU A 17 -64.61 -13.12 -31.38
C LEU A 17 -65.70 -14.03 -31.96
N GLY A 18 -66.31 -14.85 -31.10
CA GLY A 18 -67.44 -15.70 -31.46
C GLY A 18 -68.64 -14.82 -31.79
N THR A 19 -68.99 -14.74 -33.07
CA THR A 19 -70.30 -14.28 -33.53
C THR A 19 -71.24 -15.47 -33.41
N ASP A 20 -72.04 -15.52 -32.34
CA ASP A 20 -73.23 -16.37 -32.29
C ASP A 20 -74.46 -15.46 -32.20
N ASP A 21 -75.38 -15.76 -33.09
CA ASP A 21 -76.58 -15.00 -33.41
C ASP A 21 -77.67 -15.39 -32.39
N LEU A 22 -78.44 -14.41 -31.93
CA LEU A 22 -79.71 -14.56 -31.21
C LEU A 22 -79.66 -15.16 -29.80
N GLY A 23 -79.75 -14.27 -28.81
CA GLY A 23 -80.51 -14.56 -27.59
C GLY A 23 -79.84 -14.17 -26.29
N VAL A 24 -80.58 -13.37 -25.52
CA VAL A 24 -80.35 -13.01 -24.12
C VAL A 24 -79.37 -11.85 -23.92
N LEU A 25 -79.97 -10.66 -23.74
CA LEU A 25 -79.39 -9.52 -23.03
C LEU A 25 -78.93 -9.97 -21.65
N ARG A 26 -77.71 -10.47 -21.55
CA ARG A 26 -77.00 -10.61 -20.27
C ARG A 26 -76.42 -9.24 -19.94
N GLU A 27 -77.15 -8.45 -19.17
CA GLU A 27 -76.65 -7.22 -18.52
C GLU A 27 -75.64 -7.55 -17.38
N ALA A 28 -74.84 -8.59 -17.56
CA ALA A 28 -73.77 -9.04 -16.67
C ALA A 28 -72.49 -9.39 -17.43
N ASP A 29 -72.44 -9.08 -18.73
CA ASP A 29 -71.20 -9.17 -19.50
C ASP A 29 -70.50 -7.82 -19.39
N GLU A 30 -69.40 -7.81 -18.62
CA GLU A 30 -68.46 -6.70 -18.59
C GLU A 30 -68.21 -6.24 -20.03
N SER A 31 -68.54 -4.99 -20.36
CA SER A 31 -68.37 -4.47 -21.72
C SER A 31 -66.95 -4.77 -22.18
N PRO A 32 -66.74 -5.26 -23.42
CA PRO A 32 -65.38 -5.52 -23.93
C PRO A 32 -64.46 -4.29 -23.79
N GLU A 33 -65.04 -3.09 -23.75
CA GLU A 33 -64.38 -1.83 -23.46
C GLU A 33 -63.80 -1.76 -22.03
N ASP A 34 -64.50 -2.27 -21.01
CA ASP A 34 -64.03 -2.28 -19.63
C ASP A 34 -62.89 -3.28 -19.40
N GLY A 35 -62.89 -4.39 -20.16
CA GLY A 35 -61.75 -5.30 -20.24
C GLY A 35 -60.50 -4.62 -20.82
N LEU A 36 -60.66 -3.86 -21.90
CA LEU A 36 -59.58 -3.09 -22.52
C LEU A 36 -59.07 -1.97 -21.60
N ARG A 37 -59.95 -1.28 -20.85
CA ARG A 37 -59.56 -0.28 -19.84
C ARG A 37 -58.73 -0.89 -18.71
N ARG A 38 -59.14 -2.05 -18.18
CA ARG A 38 -58.37 -2.79 -17.17
C ARG A 38 -57.00 -3.20 -17.70
N GLN A 39 -56.94 -3.74 -18.92
CA GLN A 39 -55.69 -4.13 -19.56
C GLN A 39 -54.77 -2.93 -19.82
N LEU A 40 -55.32 -1.80 -20.24
CA LEU A 40 -54.55 -0.57 -20.45
C LEU A 40 -53.95 -0.05 -19.13
N LEU A 41 -54.73 -0.07 -18.04
CA LEU A 41 -54.24 0.31 -16.70
C LEU A 41 -53.16 -0.65 -16.20
N GLU A 42 -53.34 -1.96 -16.40
CA GLU A 42 -52.35 -2.96 -16.04
C GLU A 42 -51.04 -2.76 -16.83
N LYS A 43 -51.15 -2.47 -18.14
CA LYS A 43 -49.99 -2.16 -18.98
C LYS A 43 -49.34 -0.83 -18.63
N SER A 44 -50.11 0.18 -18.22
CA SER A 44 -49.54 1.44 -17.72
C SER A 44 -48.74 1.20 -16.44
N ARG A 45 -49.29 0.46 -15.48
CA ARG A 45 -48.58 0.10 -14.23
C ARG A 45 -47.34 -0.73 -14.50
N GLU A 46 -47.40 -1.66 -15.46
CA GLU A 46 -46.23 -2.43 -15.89
C GLU A 46 -45.17 -1.51 -16.53
N ASN A 47 -45.58 -0.55 -17.35
CA ASN A 47 -44.69 0.45 -17.94
C ASN A 47 -44.00 1.29 -16.87
N ASP A 48 -44.73 1.80 -15.88
CA ASP A 48 -44.18 2.58 -14.77
C ASP A 48 -43.15 1.77 -13.97
N LYS A 49 -43.43 0.49 -13.70
CA LYS A 49 -42.49 -0.43 -13.03
C LYS A 49 -41.22 -0.64 -13.85
N LEU A 50 -41.36 -0.84 -15.16
CA LEU A 50 -40.22 -1.00 -16.07
C LEU A 50 -39.40 0.28 -16.13
N GLN A 51 -40.02 1.46 -16.21
CA GLN A 51 -39.33 2.74 -16.17
C GLN A 51 -38.57 2.94 -14.86
N ALA A 52 -39.20 2.65 -13.71
CA ALA A 52 -38.53 2.72 -12.41
C ALA A 52 -37.32 1.78 -12.34
N THR A 53 -37.45 0.57 -12.91
CA THR A 53 -36.34 -0.39 -12.98
C THR A 53 -35.21 0.11 -13.88
N ILE A 54 -35.54 0.69 -15.03
CA ILE A 54 -34.55 1.27 -15.96
C ILE A 54 -33.79 2.41 -15.28
N LEU A 55 -34.49 3.32 -14.59
CA LEU A 55 -33.86 4.43 -13.88
C LEU A 55 -32.94 3.92 -12.76
N SER A 56 -33.38 2.91 -12.00
CA SER A 56 -32.55 2.28 -10.96
C SER A 56 -31.28 1.64 -11.54
N LEU A 57 -31.39 0.91 -12.66
CA LEU A 57 -30.23 0.31 -13.32
C LEU A 57 -29.30 1.36 -13.92
N GLN A 58 -29.83 2.46 -14.46
CA GLN A 58 -29.01 3.57 -14.95
C GLN A 58 -28.23 4.25 -13.81
N ALA A 59 -28.86 4.46 -12.65
CA ALA A 59 -28.18 4.97 -11.47
C ALA A 59 -27.02 4.03 -11.04
N GLN A 60 -27.29 2.72 -10.93
CA GLN A 60 -26.26 1.73 -10.60
C GLN A 60 -25.12 1.67 -11.61
N LEU A 61 -25.42 1.87 -12.91
CA LEU A 61 -24.38 1.91 -13.93
C LEU A 61 -23.52 3.17 -13.83
N SER A 62 -24.11 4.31 -13.47
CA SER A 62 -23.38 5.58 -13.29
C SER A 62 -22.48 5.58 -12.05
N GLU A 63 -22.80 4.78 -11.03
CA GLU A 63 -21.98 4.61 -9.83
C GLU A 63 -20.76 3.70 -10.05
N ARG A 64 -20.71 2.95 -11.16
CA ARG A 64 -19.59 2.06 -11.41
C ARG A 64 -18.34 2.86 -11.78
N PRO A 65 -17.22 2.65 -11.06
CA PRO A 65 -15.97 3.28 -11.43
C PRO A 65 -15.55 2.83 -12.84
N PRO A 66 -14.86 3.71 -13.59
CA PRO A 66 -14.38 3.39 -14.92
C PRO A 66 -13.40 2.22 -14.86
N ILE A 67 -13.40 1.39 -15.91
CA ILE A 67 -12.52 0.21 -15.99
C ILE A 67 -11.03 0.58 -15.88
N GLU A 68 -10.67 1.77 -16.34
CA GLU A 68 -9.32 2.33 -16.23
C GLU A 68 -8.89 2.44 -14.76
N HIS A 69 -9.78 2.89 -13.87
CA HIS A 69 -9.49 2.98 -12.44
C HIS A 69 -9.25 1.60 -11.81
N ILE A 70 -10.01 0.59 -12.24
CA ILE A 70 -9.80 -0.80 -11.78
C ILE A 70 -8.44 -1.32 -12.27
N GLN A 71 -8.07 -1.03 -13.52
CA GLN A 71 -6.78 -1.43 -14.09
C GLN A 71 -5.60 -0.75 -13.40
N GLU A 72 -5.73 0.52 -13.04
CA GLU A 72 -4.74 1.26 -12.26
C GLU A 72 -4.55 0.62 -10.88
N LEU A 73 -5.65 0.33 -10.16
CA LEU A 73 -5.59 -0.36 -8.87
C LEU A 73 -4.95 -1.76 -8.98
N GLU A 74 -5.27 -2.53 -10.03
CA GLU A 74 -4.63 -3.83 -10.27
C GLU A 74 -3.13 -3.70 -10.55
N LYS A 75 -2.70 -2.62 -11.22
CA LYS A 75 -1.29 -2.34 -11.46
C LYS A 75 -0.58 -1.93 -10.17
N GLU A 76 -1.15 -1.01 -9.41
CA GLU A 76 -0.61 -0.58 -8.12
C GLU A 76 -0.48 -1.76 -7.15
N TYR A 77 -1.47 -2.65 -7.12
CA TYR A 77 -1.41 -3.86 -6.31
C TYR A 77 -0.22 -4.75 -6.70
N LYS A 78 0.02 -4.95 -8.00
CA LYS A 78 1.18 -5.72 -8.49
C LYS A 78 2.50 -5.04 -8.15
N ASP A 79 2.56 -3.72 -8.25
CA ASP A 79 3.75 -2.94 -7.93
C ASP A 79 4.06 -3.02 -6.42
N LEU A 80 3.03 -2.94 -5.57
CA LEU A 80 3.15 -3.12 -4.11
C LEU A 80 3.57 -4.53 -3.73
N GLU A 81 3.03 -5.55 -4.40
CA GLU A 81 3.42 -6.95 -4.17
C GLU A 81 4.91 -7.17 -4.51
N LEU A 82 5.38 -6.59 -5.62
CA LEU A 82 6.79 -6.65 -5.99
C LEU A 82 7.68 -5.95 -4.94
N LEU A 83 7.27 -4.79 -4.45
CA LEU A 83 8.00 -4.04 -3.42
C LEU A 83 8.04 -4.80 -2.09
N LEU A 84 6.91 -5.40 -1.69
CA LEU A 84 6.82 -6.22 -0.48
C LEU A 84 7.79 -7.40 -0.57
N GLN A 85 7.78 -8.11 -1.70
CA GLN A 85 8.67 -9.24 -1.93
C GLN A 85 10.16 -8.81 -1.94
N GLY A 86 10.47 -7.65 -2.52
CA GLY A 86 11.82 -7.07 -2.48
C GLY A 86 12.26 -6.76 -1.04
N THR A 87 11.37 -6.16 -0.24
CA THR A 87 11.63 -5.80 1.15
C THR A 87 11.82 -7.04 2.04
N GLN A 88 11.03 -8.09 1.83
CA GLN A 88 11.16 -9.34 2.57
C GLN A 88 12.52 -10.01 2.31
N ARG A 89 12.93 -10.12 1.04
CA ARG A 89 14.25 -10.66 0.70
C ARG A 89 15.39 -9.86 1.33
N GLU A 90 15.27 -8.54 1.33
CA GLU A 90 16.30 -7.69 1.92
C GLU A 90 16.35 -7.83 3.45
N ASN A 91 15.19 -7.98 4.10
CA ASN A 91 15.12 -8.25 5.54
C ASN A 91 15.77 -9.60 5.90
N GLU A 92 15.51 -10.65 5.11
CA GLU A 92 16.16 -11.96 5.28
C GLU A 92 17.68 -11.89 5.14
N ARG A 93 18.19 -11.13 4.16
CA ARG A 93 19.63 -10.87 4.00
C ARG A 93 20.21 -10.15 5.21
N CYS A 94 19.58 -9.06 5.63
CA CYS A 94 20.00 -8.28 6.79
C CYS A 94 20.04 -9.12 8.07
N MET A 95 19.01 -9.96 8.30
CA MET A 95 18.98 -10.90 9.42
C MET A 95 20.15 -11.90 9.37
N SER A 96 20.44 -12.45 8.19
CA SER A 96 21.57 -13.36 7.99
C SER A 96 22.92 -12.69 8.25
N GLU A 97 23.09 -11.44 7.82
CA GLU A 97 24.30 -10.65 8.07
C GLU A 97 24.48 -10.33 9.56
N LEU A 98 23.39 -9.97 10.23
CA LEU A 98 23.38 -9.71 11.67
C LEU A 98 23.77 -10.97 12.47
N GLU A 99 23.28 -12.13 12.07
CA GLU A 99 23.66 -13.42 12.66
C GLU A 99 25.15 -13.75 12.45
N ARG A 100 25.69 -13.51 11.25
CA ARG A 100 27.14 -13.65 11.00
C ARG A 100 27.95 -12.69 11.88
N GLY A 101 27.49 -11.45 12.03
CA GLY A 101 28.08 -10.45 12.91
C GLY A 101 28.14 -10.92 14.36
N ARG A 102 26.99 -11.38 14.90
CA ARG A 102 26.90 -11.93 16.26
C ARG A 102 27.82 -13.14 16.47
N ASN A 103 27.91 -14.04 15.49
CA ASN A 103 28.78 -15.21 15.60
C ASN A 103 30.26 -14.81 15.62
N ARG A 104 30.64 -13.83 14.79
CA ARG A 104 32.00 -13.27 14.80
C ARG A 104 32.32 -12.58 16.13
N GLU A 105 31.40 -11.78 16.65
CA GLU A 105 31.53 -11.12 17.96
C GLU A 105 31.77 -12.15 19.07
N LYS A 106 30.94 -13.19 19.16
CA LYS A 106 31.12 -14.29 20.13
C LYS A 106 32.49 -14.96 20.02
N MET A 107 33.00 -15.21 18.80
CA MET A 107 34.33 -15.79 18.63
C MET A 107 35.45 -14.87 19.13
N LEU A 108 35.31 -13.56 18.89
CA LEU A 108 36.28 -12.56 19.38
C LEU A 108 36.22 -12.42 20.89
N GLU A 109 35.03 -12.40 21.49
CA GLU A 109 34.85 -12.40 22.95
C GLU A 109 35.48 -13.64 23.61
N GLN A 110 35.30 -14.82 23.00
CA GLN A 110 35.95 -16.05 23.47
C GLN A 110 37.48 -15.99 23.35
N ALA A 111 38.02 -15.41 22.27
CA ALA A 111 39.45 -15.24 22.10
C ALA A 111 40.04 -14.24 23.13
N LEU A 112 39.34 -13.13 23.39
CA LEU A 112 39.71 -12.18 24.43
C LEU A 112 39.70 -12.84 25.81
N ALA A 113 38.66 -13.63 26.12
CA ALA A 113 38.59 -14.38 27.37
C ALA A 113 39.76 -15.37 27.54
N LYS A 114 40.20 -16.02 26.44
CA LYS A 114 41.36 -16.91 26.47
C LYS A 114 42.69 -16.19 26.73
N VAL A 115 42.87 -14.97 26.20
CA VAL A 115 44.15 -14.24 26.29
C VAL A 115 44.24 -13.36 27.53
N ALA A 116 43.15 -12.69 27.91
CA ALA A 116 43.11 -11.71 29.00
C ALA A 116 42.28 -12.18 30.22
N GLY A 117 41.76 -13.41 30.19
CA GLY A 117 40.90 -13.98 31.24
C GLY A 117 39.43 -13.58 31.09
N GLU A 118 38.55 -14.21 31.87
CA GLU A 118 37.09 -13.98 31.81
C GLU A 118 36.70 -12.52 32.11
N ASN A 119 37.53 -11.81 32.88
CA ASN A 119 37.34 -10.39 33.23
C ASN A 119 38.02 -9.44 32.24
N TRP A 120 38.25 -9.84 30.99
CA TRP A 120 38.96 -9.03 29.99
C TRP A 120 38.40 -7.61 29.82
N GLN A 121 37.09 -7.41 30.01
CA GLN A 121 36.48 -6.08 29.96
C GLN A 121 37.02 -5.16 31.06
N SER A 122 37.05 -5.66 32.30
CA SER A 122 37.57 -4.93 33.46
C SER A 122 39.09 -4.80 33.42
N SER A 123 39.80 -5.84 32.97
CA SER A 123 41.27 -5.81 32.87
C SER A 123 41.78 -4.86 31.80
N LEU A 124 40.98 -4.59 30.76
CA LEU A 124 41.32 -3.68 29.66
C LEU A 124 40.60 -2.32 29.76
N ASP A 125 39.89 -2.04 30.86
CA ASP A 125 39.05 -0.84 31.05
C ASP A 125 38.08 -0.57 29.87
N ILE A 126 37.60 -1.64 29.23
CA ILE A 126 36.65 -1.54 28.13
C ILE A 126 35.25 -1.40 28.74
N ALA A 127 34.64 -0.23 28.57
CA ALA A 127 33.28 0.00 29.01
C ALA A 127 32.34 -1.07 28.40
N PRO A 128 31.46 -1.70 29.21
CA PRO A 128 30.57 -2.74 28.71
C PRO A 128 29.71 -2.16 27.59
N THR A 129 29.90 -2.69 26.38
CA THR A 129 29.17 -2.30 25.19
C THR A 129 27.72 -2.78 25.32
N SER A 130 26.89 -1.99 25.99
CA SER A 130 25.44 -2.14 25.93
C SER A 130 24.98 -1.77 24.52
N SER A 131 25.04 -2.75 23.60
CA SER A 131 24.39 -2.80 22.28
C SER A 131 24.09 -1.44 21.63
N ALA A 132 25.13 -0.61 21.44
CA ALA A 132 24.99 0.69 20.77
C ALA A 132 24.75 0.54 19.25
N ILE A 133 24.94 -0.67 18.72
CA ILE A 133 24.79 -0.99 17.29
C ILE A 133 23.31 -1.22 16.94
N ALA A 134 22.49 -1.76 17.85
CA ALA A 134 21.04 -1.85 17.65
C ALA A 134 20.34 -0.48 17.78
N ALA A 135 20.88 0.43 18.60
CA ALA A 135 20.29 1.75 18.81
C ALA A 135 20.41 2.71 17.62
N ARG A 136 21.30 2.45 16.64
CA ARG A 136 21.38 3.26 15.41
C ARG A 136 20.38 2.85 14.34
N ALA A 137 19.95 1.57 14.31
CA ALA A 137 18.93 1.10 13.37
C ALA A 137 17.49 1.48 13.79
N VAL A 138 17.24 1.66 15.09
CA VAL A 138 15.88 1.97 15.62
C VAL A 138 15.63 3.49 15.82
N ARG A 139 16.67 4.35 15.74
CA ARG A 139 16.54 5.82 15.88
C ARG A 139 15.91 6.55 14.68
N ARG A 140 15.27 5.83 13.75
CA ARG A 140 14.41 6.43 12.72
C ARG A 140 12.91 6.26 12.98
N SER A 141 12.51 5.63 14.08
CA SER A 141 11.09 5.44 14.42
C SER A 141 10.85 5.70 15.91
N THR A 142 10.83 6.98 16.31
CA THR A 142 10.18 7.47 17.55
C THR A 142 10.41 8.98 17.68
N LEU A 143 9.54 9.79 17.07
CA LEU A 143 9.30 11.17 17.48
C LEU A 143 7.80 11.43 17.50
N LEU A 144 7.11 10.77 18.43
CA LEU A 144 5.83 11.24 18.97
C LEU A 144 6.16 12.03 20.25
N PRO A 145 5.82 13.32 20.37
CA PRO A 145 5.94 14.02 21.63
C PRO A 145 4.85 13.54 22.59
N ARG A 146 5.27 12.77 23.59
CA ARG A 146 4.52 12.45 24.80
C ARG A 146 4.20 13.76 25.52
N SER A 147 3.00 14.28 25.31
CA SER A 147 2.47 15.42 26.07
C SER A 147 2.22 15.00 27.51
N THR A 148 2.80 15.78 28.42
CA THR A 148 2.58 15.77 29.86
C THR A 148 1.13 16.12 30.19
N ALA A 149 0.43 15.25 30.91
CA ALA A 149 -0.86 15.57 31.52
C ALA A 149 -0.65 16.41 32.80
N PRO A 150 -1.42 17.49 33.03
CA PRO A 150 -1.61 18.04 34.37
C PRO A 150 -2.85 17.40 35.05
N PRO A 151 -2.92 17.40 36.39
CA PRO A 151 -4.00 16.74 37.13
C PRO A 151 -5.22 17.65 37.34
N ASN A 152 -6.39 17.01 37.41
CA ASN A 152 -7.62 17.36 38.12
C ASN A 152 -8.14 18.80 38.19
N GLY A 153 -9.37 19.00 37.71
CA GLY A 153 -10.26 20.08 38.11
C GLY A 153 -11.64 19.97 37.45
N SER A 154 -12.66 19.58 38.22
CA SER A 154 -14.06 19.49 37.82
C SER A 154 -14.68 20.81 37.36
N SER A 155 -15.65 20.70 36.45
CA SER A 155 -16.98 21.35 36.42
C SER A 155 -17.36 22.16 35.16
N ASN A 156 -18.55 21.79 34.64
CA ASN A 156 -19.57 22.54 33.91
C ASN A 156 -19.25 23.35 32.63
N GLY A 157 -20.10 23.11 31.61
CA GLY A 157 -20.79 24.20 30.90
C GLY A 157 -20.50 24.35 29.40
N SER A 158 -21.46 23.88 28.59
CA SER A 158 -22.04 24.52 27.39
C SER A 158 -21.19 25.35 26.40
N ASP A 159 -21.40 25.01 25.13
CA ASP A 159 -21.69 25.90 23.99
C ASP A 159 -20.58 26.53 23.10
N THR A 160 -20.65 26.06 21.84
CA THR A 160 -20.62 26.79 20.56
C THR A 160 -19.45 27.72 20.15
N SER A 161 -18.91 27.37 18.96
CA SER A 161 -18.46 28.24 17.86
C SER A 161 -16.97 28.66 17.73
N ALA A 162 -16.50 28.51 16.48
CA ALA A 162 -15.33 29.13 15.82
C ALA A 162 -13.91 28.60 16.12
N GLN A 163 -13.44 27.63 15.30
CA GLN A 163 -12.02 27.32 15.12
C GLN A 163 -11.49 27.85 13.77
N PRO A 164 -10.49 28.76 13.77
CA PRO A 164 -9.61 29.01 12.63
C PRO A 164 -8.20 28.46 12.92
N SER A 165 -8.07 27.16 13.22
CA SER A 165 -6.79 26.54 13.62
C SER A 165 -6.22 25.51 12.62
N SER A 166 -6.91 25.21 11.52
CA SER A 166 -6.49 24.16 10.58
C SER A 166 -5.40 24.60 9.58
N GLN A 167 -5.29 25.88 9.24
CA GLN A 167 -4.31 26.36 8.25
C GLN A 167 -2.86 26.38 8.78
N ALA A 168 -2.66 26.80 10.04
CA ALA A 168 -1.33 26.80 10.67
C ALA A 168 -0.74 25.37 10.80
N SER A 169 -1.60 24.37 10.96
CA SER A 169 -1.21 22.95 10.99
C SER A 169 -0.69 22.46 9.63
N HIS A 170 -1.34 22.88 8.53
CA HIS A 170 -0.91 22.54 7.18
C HIS A 170 0.42 23.18 6.79
N GLU A 171 0.62 24.45 7.13
CA GLU A 171 1.88 25.15 6.86
C GLU A 171 3.06 24.57 7.66
N SER A 172 2.83 24.23 8.93
CA SER A 172 3.82 23.52 9.76
C SER A 172 4.15 22.13 9.18
N THR A 173 3.18 21.46 8.56
CA THR A 173 3.41 20.15 7.92
C THR A 173 4.25 20.30 6.65
N MET A 174 3.99 21.33 5.84
CA MET A 174 4.78 21.61 4.63
C MET A 174 6.23 21.97 4.97
N ALA A 175 6.45 22.84 5.95
CA ALA A 175 7.80 23.20 6.41
C ALA A 175 8.59 21.97 6.91
N TYR A 176 7.90 21.05 7.61
CA TYR A 176 8.49 19.78 8.04
C TYR A 176 8.85 18.87 6.86
N MET A 177 8.00 18.78 5.83
CA MET A 177 8.32 18.02 4.62
C MET A 177 9.54 18.59 3.89
N ASP A 178 9.66 19.91 3.79
CA ASP A 178 10.82 20.54 3.14
C ASP A 178 12.10 20.34 3.93
N GLN A 179 12.04 20.37 5.27
CA GLN A 179 13.18 20.01 6.12
C GLN A 179 13.62 18.55 5.89
N ILE A 180 12.67 17.62 5.76
CA ILE A 180 12.97 16.22 5.44
C ILE A 180 13.63 16.11 4.06
N ARG A 181 13.10 16.79 3.05
CA ARG A 181 13.69 16.78 1.69
C ARG A 181 15.12 17.30 1.69
N MET A 182 15.39 18.40 2.38
CA MET A 182 16.73 18.96 2.52
C MET A 182 17.68 18.00 3.25
N LEU A 183 17.19 17.32 4.29
CA LEU A 183 17.98 16.30 5.00
C LEU A 183 18.30 15.10 4.11
N ILE A 184 17.33 14.61 3.34
CA ILE A 184 17.52 13.48 2.41
C ILE A 184 18.58 13.85 1.37
N LEU A 185 18.46 15.00 0.72
CA LEU A 185 19.45 15.47 -0.26
C LEU A 185 20.85 15.64 0.37
N GLY A 186 20.92 16.16 1.59
CA GLY A 186 22.17 16.29 2.32
C GLY A 186 22.82 14.93 2.65
N MET A 187 22.01 13.97 3.07
CA MET A 187 22.46 12.60 3.35
C MET A 187 22.90 11.88 2.07
N GLU A 188 22.16 12.01 0.98
CA GLU A 188 22.49 11.44 -0.33
C GLU A 188 23.84 11.95 -0.82
N LYS A 189 24.07 13.27 -0.75
CA LYS A 189 25.37 13.87 -1.09
C LYS A 189 26.52 13.33 -0.23
N GLN A 190 26.29 13.16 1.07
CA GLN A 190 27.33 12.60 1.96
C GLN A 190 27.63 11.13 1.66
N ILE A 191 26.61 10.33 1.33
CA ILE A 191 26.78 8.93 0.95
C ILE A 191 27.56 8.84 -0.36
N GLN A 192 27.17 9.61 -1.38
CA GLN A 192 27.85 9.66 -2.67
C GLN A 192 29.33 10.06 -2.51
N THR A 193 29.62 11.06 -1.68
CA THR A 193 31.01 11.47 -1.40
C THR A 193 31.81 10.33 -0.76
N ARG A 194 31.21 9.59 0.17
CA ARG A 194 31.87 8.45 0.83
C ARG A 194 32.09 7.30 -0.15
N GLU A 195 31.10 6.99 -0.99
CA GLU A 195 31.22 5.99 -2.04
C GLU A 195 32.36 6.33 -2.99
N GLU A 196 32.46 7.56 -3.48
CA GLU A 196 33.57 8.01 -4.32
C GLU A 196 34.93 7.84 -3.63
N THR A 197 35.02 8.15 -2.33
CA THR A 197 36.26 7.95 -1.57
C THR A 197 36.60 6.48 -1.43
N LEU A 198 35.62 5.62 -1.17
CA LEU A 198 35.81 4.18 -1.02
C LEU A 198 36.23 3.55 -2.36
N THR A 199 35.57 3.88 -3.45
CA THR A 199 35.93 3.43 -4.79
C THR A 199 37.37 3.80 -5.14
N LYS A 200 37.78 5.05 -4.87
CA LYS A 200 39.18 5.48 -5.06
C LYS A 200 40.18 4.69 -4.19
N THR A 201 39.81 4.35 -2.95
CA THR A 201 40.68 3.53 -2.09
C THR A 201 40.80 2.09 -2.58
N ILE A 202 39.71 1.52 -3.10
CA ILE A 202 39.69 0.18 -3.68
C ILE A 202 40.55 0.15 -4.94
N GLU A 203 40.36 1.10 -5.86
CA GLU A 203 41.16 1.21 -7.08
C GLU A 203 42.66 1.33 -6.77
N ARG A 204 43.04 2.11 -5.76
CA ARG A 204 44.44 2.20 -5.31
C ARG A 204 44.97 0.87 -4.78
N ALA A 205 44.20 0.20 -3.92
CA ALA A 205 44.59 -1.08 -3.35
C ALA A 205 44.72 -2.18 -4.42
N GLU A 206 43.83 -2.21 -5.40
CA GLU A 206 43.90 -3.11 -6.56
C GLU A 206 45.11 -2.80 -7.46
N GLY A 207 45.40 -1.52 -7.67
CA GLY A 207 46.61 -1.06 -8.37
C GLY A 207 47.91 -1.46 -7.65
N GLU A 208 47.95 -1.43 -6.32
CA GLU A 208 49.09 -1.92 -5.55
C GLU A 208 49.20 -3.45 -5.60
N LYS A 209 48.07 -4.17 -5.45
CA LYS A 209 48.02 -5.64 -5.55
C LYS A 209 48.58 -6.13 -6.89
N THR A 210 48.17 -5.51 -8.00
CA THR A 210 48.65 -5.87 -9.34
C THR A 210 50.16 -5.62 -9.50
N LYS A 211 50.69 -4.52 -8.95
CA LYS A 211 52.13 -4.26 -8.91
C LYS A 211 52.89 -5.35 -8.14
N TYR A 212 52.42 -5.73 -6.96
CA TYR A 212 53.05 -6.79 -6.17
C TYR A 212 53.00 -8.16 -6.87
N GLU A 213 51.90 -8.49 -7.53
CA GLU A 213 51.79 -9.73 -8.32
C GLU A 213 52.77 -9.75 -9.50
N ASN A 214 53.00 -8.60 -10.17
CA ASN A 214 53.98 -8.52 -11.25
C ASN A 214 55.41 -8.68 -10.75
N ILE A 215 55.78 -7.97 -9.68
CA ILE A 215 57.11 -8.11 -9.05
C ILE A 215 57.34 -9.55 -8.59
N ARG A 216 56.32 -10.19 -8.00
CA ARG A 216 56.39 -11.60 -7.60
C ARG A 216 56.65 -12.52 -8.78
N LYS A 217 56.02 -12.28 -9.93
CA LYS A 217 56.24 -13.07 -11.15
C LYS A 217 57.65 -12.86 -11.72
N GLU A 218 58.17 -11.63 -11.71
CA GLU A 218 59.52 -11.31 -12.16
C GLU A 218 60.58 -12.00 -11.29
N VAL A 219 60.45 -11.93 -9.96
CA VAL A 219 61.35 -12.62 -9.03
C VAL A 219 61.31 -14.14 -9.21
N LEU A 220 60.13 -14.71 -9.47
CA LEU A 220 59.99 -16.14 -9.76
C LEU A 220 60.57 -16.53 -11.13
N ALA A 221 60.61 -15.60 -12.10
CA ALA A 221 61.15 -15.83 -13.44
C ALA A 221 62.67 -15.66 -13.51
N GLU A 222 63.27 -14.79 -12.69
CA GLU A 222 64.73 -14.59 -12.60
C GLU A 222 65.44 -15.59 -11.67
N GLY A 223 64.68 -16.36 -10.89
CA GLY A 223 65.20 -17.37 -9.94
C GLY A 223 65.36 -18.79 -10.50
N LEU A 224 65.28 -18.99 -11.82
CA LEU A 224 65.46 -20.25 -12.55
C LEU A 224 66.53 -20.08 -13.63
#